data_AF-A0A942Q6T5-F1
#
_entry.id   AF-A0A942Q6T5-F1
#
_cell.length_a   1.000
_cell.length_b   1.000
_cell.length_c   1.000
_cell.angle_alpha   90.00
_cell.angle_beta   90.00
_cell.angle_gamma   90.00
#
_symmetry.space_group_name_H-M   'P 1'
#
loop_
_entity.id
_entity.type
_entity.pdbx_description
1 polymer ?
#
loop_
_entity_poly.entity_id
_entity_poly.type
_entity_poly.pdbx_seq_one_letter_code
_entity_poly.pdbx_strand_id
1 'polypeptide(L)'
;MALPVNLRDIVRSTAEIRAQREKPLRIEIIIEADAPDELIEAVRDRLRPATAAASLGIDVAEPGRTRVFDPACDVVIGVAGSGSVGLNEVMAAARERSVPAVVIGVAHDRHVVALNAGHPYADTVASPVASHAVDVELAGWLVERLDGKRLALAHNFPFVRAVVAEEAVKATAAQNALIGAVAFVPGADMPLMTLNQAKMLLQIAAAYGQSLGTERAKELLALVGGAFALRTVARQILGFVPGFGWAIKAGFGYVGTVAMGRAAITYFEHGGDLTGVARTAVAARDAAVKRLKRADAGA
;
A
#
# COMPACT_ATOMS: atom_id res chain seq x y z
N MET A 1 -23.68 -15.59 -20.63
CA MET A 1 -22.52 -16.06 -19.85
C MET A 1 -22.41 -15.17 -18.63
N ALA A 2 -22.73 -15.67 -17.44
CA ALA A 2 -22.73 -14.86 -16.22
C ALA A 2 -21.28 -14.47 -15.89
N LEU A 3 -21.03 -13.18 -15.63
CA LEU A 3 -19.76 -12.75 -15.03
C LEU A 3 -19.62 -13.49 -13.69
N PRO A 4 -18.55 -14.25 -13.45
CA PRO A 4 -18.36 -15.00 -12.19
C PRO A 4 -17.98 -14.08 -11.02
N VAL A 5 -18.29 -12.79 -11.13
CA VAL A 5 -17.90 -11.72 -10.25
C VAL A 5 -19.18 -11.04 -9.80
N ASN A 6 -19.51 -11.16 -8.51
CA ASN A 6 -20.73 -10.56 -7.99
C ASN A 6 -20.54 -9.04 -7.89
N LEU A 7 -21.33 -8.29 -8.65
CA LEU A 7 -21.32 -6.83 -8.65
C LEU A 7 -21.48 -6.26 -7.22
N ARG A 8 -22.24 -6.94 -6.36
CA ARG A 8 -22.42 -6.53 -4.97
C ARG A 8 -21.12 -6.59 -4.17
N ASP A 9 -20.26 -7.59 -4.41
CA ASP A 9 -19.01 -7.75 -3.67
C ASP A 9 -18.00 -6.66 -4.03
N ILE A 10 -18.00 -6.23 -5.30
CA ILE A 10 -17.18 -5.09 -5.76
C ILE A 10 -17.70 -3.79 -5.16
N VAL A 11 -19.01 -3.55 -5.23
CA VAL A 11 -19.64 -2.33 -4.65
C VAL A 11 -19.42 -2.25 -3.14
N ARG A 12 -19.51 -3.38 -2.44
CA ARG A 12 -19.18 -3.48 -1.02
C ARG A 12 -17.70 -3.18 -0.77
N SER A 13 -16.80 -3.76 -1.58
CA SER A 13 -15.36 -3.51 -1.46
C SER A 13 -15.00 -2.04 -1.69
N THR A 14 -15.62 -1.36 -2.65
CA THR A 14 -15.40 0.09 -2.84
C THR A 14 -15.88 0.90 -1.65
N ALA A 15 -17.05 0.57 -1.07
CA ALA A 15 -17.54 1.22 0.13
C ALA A 15 -16.61 1.00 1.34
N GLU A 16 -16.11 -0.23 1.53
CA GLU A 16 -15.16 -0.57 2.59
C GLU A 16 -13.82 0.16 2.42
N ILE A 17 -13.26 0.20 1.20
CA ILE A 17 -12.02 0.93 0.89
C ILE A 17 -12.19 2.42 1.13
N ARG A 18 -13.35 3.01 0.75
CA ARG A 18 -13.66 4.40 1.03
C ARG A 18 -13.72 4.67 2.54
N ALA A 19 -14.43 3.84 3.29
CA ALA A 19 -14.52 3.98 4.74
C ALA A 19 -13.14 3.86 5.41
N GLN A 20 -12.28 2.96 4.94
CA GLN A 20 -10.89 2.84 5.41
C GLN A 20 -10.05 4.09 5.11
N ARG A 21 -10.28 4.72 3.95
CA ARG A 21 -9.59 5.95 3.52
C ARG A 21 -9.98 7.17 4.37
N GLU A 22 -11.24 7.22 4.80
CA GLU A 22 -11.82 8.33 5.57
C GLU A 22 -11.62 8.18 7.10
N LYS A 23 -10.93 7.11 7.57
CA LYS A 23 -10.62 6.95 8.99
C LYS A 23 -9.79 8.13 9.51
N PRO A 24 -10.10 8.63 10.74
CA PRO A 24 -9.31 9.69 11.33
C PRO A 24 -7.89 9.22 11.63
N LEU A 25 -6.92 10.13 11.53
CA LEU A 25 -5.51 9.90 11.84
C LEU A 25 -5.00 10.97 12.81
N ARG A 26 -4.37 10.55 13.89
CA ARG A 26 -3.78 11.43 14.90
C ARG A 26 -2.30 11.09 15.06
N ILE A 27 -1.41 11.99 14.67
CA ILE A 27 0.03 11.77 14.74
C ILE A 27 0.63 12.82 15.66
N GLU A 28 1.44 12.38 16.60
CA GLU A 28 2.22 13.25 17.48
C GLU A 28 3.67 13.23 17.04
N ILE A 29 4.28 14.40 16.88
CA ILE A 29 5.66 14.57 16.42
C ILE A 29 6.44 15.27 17.52
N ILE A 30 7.49 14.62 17.99
CA ILE A 30 8.37 15.12 19.06
C ILE A 30 9.74 15.35 18.46
N ILE A 31 10.21 16.59 18.49
CA ILE A 31 11.43 17.00 17.80
C ILE A 31 12.50 17.35 18.83
N GLU A 32 13.69 16.79 18.70
CA GLU A 32 14.81 17.27 19.52
C GLU A 32 15.29 18.64 19.05
N ALA A 33 15.69 19.49 20.00
CA ALA A 33 16.14 20.84 19.69
C ALA A 33 17.40 20.88 18.80
N ASP A 34 18.21 19.81 18.83
CA ASP A 34 19.42 19.63 18.03
C ASP A 34 19.24 18.61 16.89
N ALA A 35 17.99 18.26 16.55
CA ALA A 35 17.72 17.43 15.38
C ALA A 35 18.22 18.12 14.09
N PRO A 36 18.77 17.38 13.11
CA PRO A 36 19.28 17.97 11.88
C PRO A 36 18.19 18.76 11.13
N ASP A 37 18.50 19.99 10.71
CA ASP A 37 17.55 20.87 10.01
C ASP A 37 16.96 20.19 8.77
N GLU A 38 17.79 19.48 7.99
CA GLU A 38 17.35 18.72 6.81
C GLU A 38 16.31 17.64 7.13
N LEU A 39 16.39 17.03 8.32
CA LEU A 39 15.42 16.03 8.76
C LEU A 39 14.12 16.69 9.21
N ILE A 40 14.21 17.78 9.96
CA ILE A 40 13.04 18.57 10.37
C ILE A 40 12.29 19.07 9.13
N GLU A 41 13.01 19.60 8.14
CA GLU A 41 12.45 20.06 6.87
C GLU A 41 11.78 18.91 6.10
N ALA A 42 12.46 17.77 5.95
CA ALA A 42 11.89 16.59 5.30
C ALA A 42 10.59 16.13 5.99
N VAL A 43 10.61 15.98 7.31
CA VAL A 43 9.43 15.60 8.10
C VAL A 43 8.30 16.63 7.92
N ARG A 44 8.60 17.93 8.04
CA ARG A 44 7.62 19.02 7.85
C ARG A 44 7.00 19.03 6.46
N ASP A 45 7.78 18.73 5.43
CA ASP A 45 7.30 18.75 4.05
C ASP A 45 6.44 17.53 3.70
N ARG A 46 6.78 16.36 4.26
CA ARG A 46 6.08 15.10 3.97
C ARG A 46 4.85 14.89 4.84
N LEU A 47 4.94 15.22 6.14
CA LEU A 47 3.81 15.16 7.08
C LEU A 47 2.97 16.43 6.98
N ARG A 48 2.36 16.65 5.81
CA ARG A 48 1.34 17.68 5.60
C ARG A 48 0.03 17.01 5.24
N PRO A 49 -0.95 16.97 6.15
CA PRO A 49 -2.25 16.37 5.88
C PRO A 49 -2.91 16.99 4.65
N ALA A 50 -3.27 16.16 3.67
CA ALA A 50 -4.06 16.60 2.52
C ALA A 50 -5.54 16.85 2.87
N THR A 51 -6.02 16.36 4.02
CA THR A 51 -7.42 16.45 4.45
C THR A 51 -7.55 16.78 5.94
N ALA A 52 -8.74 17.21 6.36
CA ALA A 52 -9.06 17.45 7.78
C ALA A 52 -9.24 16.17 8.61
N ALA A 53 -9.21 14.99 7.99
CA ALA A 53 -9.31 13.71 8.70
C ALA A 53 -8.02 13.35 9.45
N ALA A 54 -6.89 14.00 9.14
CA ALA A 54 -5.63 13.82 9.85
C ALA A 54 -5.23 15.09 10.62
N SER A 55 -4.86 14.91 11.89
CA SER A 55 -4.36 15.96 12.77
C SER A 55 -2.94 15.66 13.24
N LEU A 56 -2.11 16.70 13.31
CA LEU A 56 -0.73 16.62 13.79
C LEU A 56 -0.57 17.44 15.08
N GLY A 57 -0.08 16.81 16.13
CA GLY A 57 0.54 17.50 17.27
C GLY A 57 2.04 17.58 17.05
N ILE A 58 2.63 18.75 17.28
CA ILE A 58 4.09 18.95 17.15
C ILE A 58 4.59 19.59 18.45
N ASP A 59 5.63 19.02 19.03
CA ASP A 59 6.29 19.55 20.21
C ASP A 59 7.80 19.33 20.18
N VAL A 60 8.51 20.05 21.04
CA VAL A 60 9.97 19.92 21.21
C VAL A 60 10.26 19.10 22.46
N ALA A 61 11.23 18.19 22.38
CA ALA A 61 11.67 17.40 23.52
C ALA A 61 12.44 18.28 24.53
N GLU A 62 11.89 18.44 25.73
CA GLU A 62 12.51 19.16 26.84
C GLU A 62 12.79 18.21 28.02
N PRO A 63 14.02 18.16 28.57
CA PRO A 63 14.33 17.33 29.73
C PRO A 63 13.48 17.67 30.96
N GLY A 64 12.98 16.65 31.66
CA GLY A 64 12.18 16.84 32.89
C GLY A 64 10.77 17.39 32.65
N ARG A 65 10.37 17.52 31.39
CA ARG A 65 9.01 17.93 31.00
C ARG A 65 8.38 16.83 30.17
N THR A 66 7.99 15.74 30.84
CA THR A 66 7.24 14.66 30.20
C THR A 66 5.87 15.18 29.77
N ARG A 67 5.71 15.51 28.49
CA ARG A 67 4.43 15.98 27.96
C ARG A 67 3.41 14.85 27.94
N VAL A 68 2.19 15.21 28.28
CA VAL A 68 1.01 14.37 28.08
C VAL A 68 0.57 14.61 26.64
N PHE A 69 1.01 13.77 25.70
CA PHE A 69 0.34 13.64 24.42
C PHE A 69 -0.98 12.89 24.62
N ASP A 70 -1.97 13.15 23.76
CA ASP A 70 -3.26 12.46 23.81
C ASP A 70 -3.02 10.96 23.59
N PRO A 71 -3.27 10.08 24.58
CA PRO A 71 -3.08 8.64 24.39
C PRO A 71 -3.99 8.03 23.32
N ALA A 72 -5.00 8.77 22.84
CA ALA A 72 -5.80 8.37 21.69
C ALA A 72 -5.11 8.67 20.33
N CYS A 73 -3.85 9.14 20.32
CA CYS A 73 -3.09 9.25 19.09
C CYS A 73 -2.78 7.87 18.49
N ASP A 74 -2.61 7.83 17.16
CA ASP A 74 -2.33 6.59 16.44
C ASP A 74 -0.86 6.23 16.44
N VAL A 75 0.02 7.24 16.52
CA VAL A 75 1.46 7.07 16.50
C VAL A 75 2.17 8.30 17.07
N VAL A 76 3.30 8.06 17.73
CA VAL A 76 4.28 9.08 18.12
C VAL A 76 5.53 8.94 17.26
N ILE A 77 5.99 10.04 16.66
CA ILE A 77 7.18 10.11 15.82
C ILE A 77 8.21 11.00 16.52
N GLY A 78 9.32 10.40 16.95
CA GLY A 78 10.46 11.09 17.52
C GLY A 78 11.48 11.46 16.44
N VAL A 79 11.76 12.75 16.23
CA VAL A 79 12.80 13.24 15.32
C VAL A 79 14.07 13.48 16.14
N ALA A 80 15.04 12.56 16.01
CA ALA A 80 16.24 12.54 16.83
C ALA A 80 17.37 13.41 16.27
N GLY A 81 18.02 14.12 17.18
CA GLY A 81 19.36 14.71 17.06
C GLY A 81 20.37 13.86 17.82
N SER A 82 20.85 14.35 18.97
CA SER A 82 21.84 13.63 19.78
C SER A 82 21.27 12.48 20.63
N GLY A 83 19.94 12.37 20.79
CA GLY A 83 19.31 11.40 21.70
C GLY A 83 19.29 11.89 23.14
N SER A 84 18.59 12.99 23.36
CA SER A 84 18.34 13.60 24.65
C SER A 84 17.46 12.73 25.56
N VAL A 85 17.59 12.96 26.87
CA VAL A 85 16.73 12.33 27.89
C VAL A 85 15.26 12.68 27.68
N GLY A 86 14.96 13.90 27.21
CA GLY A 86 13.58 14.35 26.97
C GLY A 86 12.87 13.52 25.89
N LEU A 87 13.55 13.21 24.78
CA LEU A 87 12.95 12.35 23.74
C LEU A 87 12.72 10.94 24.28
N ASN A 88 13.71 10.37 24.97
CA ASN A 88 13.60 9.03 25.53
C ASN A 88 12.40 8.89 26.47
N GLU A 89 12.20 9.85 27.40
CA GLU A 89 11.06 9.86 28.33
C GLU A 89 9.72 9.83 27.60
N VAL A 90 9.54 10.66 26.56
CA VAL A 90 8.28 10.72 25.81
C VAL A 90 8.05 9.43 25.02
N MET A 91 9.10 8.89 24.38
CA MET A 91 8.99 7.64 23.63
C MET A 91 8.75 6.44 24.56
N ALA A 92 9.34 6.43 25.76
CA ALA A 92 9.06 5.43 26.78
C ALA A 92 7.60 5.47 27.25
N ALA A 93 7.07 6.67 27.52
CA ALA A 93 5.66 6.85 27.89
C ALA A 93 4.69 6.38 26.79
N ALA A 94 5.02 6.56 25.51
CA ALA A 94 4.24 6.02 24.39
C ALA A 94 4.20 4.49 24.40
N ARG A 95 5.36 3.85 24.59
CA ARG A 95 5.45 2.39 24.66
C ARG A 95 4.71 1.81 25.87
N GLU A 96 4.83 2.43 27.04
CA GLU A 96 4.10 2.01 28.25
C GLU A 96 2.57 2.03 28.05
N ARG A 97 2.10 2.98 27.23
CA ARG A 97 0.68 3.11 26.87
C ARG A 97 0.27 2.29 25.65
N SER A 98 1.17 1.46 25.11
CA SER A 98 0.96 0.67 23.90
C SER A 98 0.61 1.49 22.65
N VAL A 99 1.03 2.77 22.63
CA VAL A 99 0.93 3.62 21.45
C VAL A 99 2.13 3.31 20.54
N PRO A 100 1.92 3.01 19.25
CA PRO A 100 3.02 2.87 18.29
C PRO A 100 3.95 4.08 18.33
N ALA A 101 5.25 3.85 18.49
CA ALA A 101 6.22 4.91 18.64
C ALA A 101 7.47 4.62 17.79
N VAL A 102 7.84 5.55 16.92
CA VAL A 102 9.02 5.41 16.04
C VAL A 102 10.00 6.55 16.27
N VAL A 103 11.29 6.25 16.32
CA VAL A 103 12.34 7.28 16.27
C VAL A 103 12.98 7.28 14.87
N ILE A 104 13.06 8.46 14.27
CA ILE A 104 13.75 8.71 13.01
C ILE A 104 15.00 9.56 13.24
N GLY A 105 16.11 9.20 12.60
CA GLY A 105 17.36 9.98 12.62
C GLY A 105 18.13 9.94 11.31
N VAL A 106 19.09 10.86 11.17
CA VAL A 106 20.06 10.84 10.05
C VAL A 106 21.32 10.12 10.51
N ALA A 107 21.53 8.89 10.03
CA ALA A 107 22.70 8.10 10.36
C ALA A 107 22.92 6.97 9.34
N HIS A 108 24.18 6.55 9.19
CA HIS A 108 24.52 5.35 8.41
C HIS A 108 24.06 4.05 9.10
N ASP A 109 24.07 4.03 10.43
CA ASP A 109 23.67 2.89 11.23
C ASP A 109 22.54 3.30 12.19
N ARG A 110 21.35 2.73 11.98
CA ARG A 110 20.19 2.96 12.85
C ARG A 110 20.41 2.52 14.29
N HIS A 111 21.38 1.63 14.54
CA HIS A 111 21.72 1.20 15.90
C HIS A 111 22.19 2.37 16.76
N VAL A 112 22.94 3.31 16.17
CA VAL A 112 23.41 4.52 16.88
C VAL A 112 22.23 5.39 17.31
N VAL A 113 21.27 5.60 16.41
CA VAL A 113 20.04 6.36 16.72
C VAL A 113 19.24 5.67 17.82
N ALA A 114 19.08 4.35 17.73
CA ALA A 114 18.32 3.56 18.71
C ALA A 114 18.95 3.62 20.11
N LEU A 115 20.27 3.47 20.20
CA LEU A 115 21.01 3.56 21.45
C LEU A 115 20.91 4.95 22.07
N ASN A 116 21.17 5.99 21.28
CA ASN A 116 21.17 7.37 21.77
C ASN A 116 19.77 7.79 22.25
N ALA A 117 18.73 7.46 21.48
CA ALA A 117 17.35 7.75 21.88
C ALA A 117 16.79 6.81 22.95
N GLY A 118 17.53 5.76 23.35
CA GLY A 118 17.06 4.72 24.26
C GLY A 118 15.77 4.04 23.79
N HIS A 119 15.66 3.78 22.49
CA HIS A 119 14.46 3.24 21.84
C HIS A 119 14.76 1.89 21.17
N PRO A 120 13.81 0.92 21.20
CA PRO A 120 13.94 -0.33 20.45
C PRO A 120 14.44 -0.19 19.02
N TYR A 121 15.42 -1.01 18.66
CA TYR A 121 16.01 -1.07 17.32
C TYR A 121 14.98 -1.36 16.22
N ALA A 122 13.97 -2.20 16.51
CA ALA A 122 12.90 -2.53 15.57
C ALA A 122 11.96 -1.36 15.28
N ASP A 123 11.84 -0.42 16.23
CA ASP A 123 11.00 0.77 16.12
C ASP A 123 11.86 2.04 15.89
N THR A 124 13.08 1.87 15.40
CA THR A 124 13.97 2.97 15.01
C THR A 124 14.30 2.86 13.53
N VAL A 125 14.18 3.99 12.83
CA VAL A 125 14.50 4.13 11.41
C VAL A 125 15.60 5.18 11.22
N ALA A 126 16.52 4.93 10.30
CA ALA A 126 17.57 5.88 9.99
C ALA A 126 18.06 5.73 8.56
N SER A 127 18.53 6.82 7.98
CA SER A 127 19.24 6.84 6.71
C SER A 127 20.26 7.98 6.74
N PRO A 128 21.41 7.88 6.03
CA PRO A 128 22.34 9.00 5.92
C PRO A 128 21.78 10.17 5.10
N VAL A 129 20.60 10.01 4.47
CA VAL A 129 19.92 11.06 3.71
C VAL A 129 18.56 11.31 4.33
N ALA A 130 18.32 12.52 4.82
CA ALA A 130 17.08 12.90 5.51
C ALA A 130 15.80 12.58 4.71
N SER A 131 15.78 12.90 3.42
CA SER A 131 14.63 12.59 2.56
C SER A 131 14.38 11.09 2.45
N HIS A 132 15.42 10.27 2.34
CA HIS A 132 15.29 8.81 2.30
C HIS A 132 14.82 8.23 3.65
N ALA A 133 15.29 8.78 4.78
CA ALA A 133 14.82 8.38 6.11
C ALA A 133 13.29 8.56 6.24
N VAL A 134 12.74 9.62 5.64
CA VAL A 134 11.30 9.91 5.66
C VAL A 134 10.54 9.14 4.58
N ASP A 135 10.96 9.29 3.32
CA ASP A 135 10.24 8.81 2.14
C ASP A 135 10.22 7.27 2.04
N VAL A 136 11.22 6.59 2.62
CA VAL A 136 11.36 5.13 2.56
C VAL A 136 11.22 4.50 3.93
N GLU A 137 12.10 4.84 4.88
CA GLU A 137 12.19 4.11 6.14
C GLU A 137 10.99 4.38 7.05
N LEU A 138 10.66 5.66 7.30
CA LEU A 138 9.49 6.05 8.08
C LEU A 138 8.19 5.64 7.38
N ALA A 139 8.08 5.86 6.08
CA ALA A 139 6.91 5.43 5.31
C ALA A 139 6.66 3.91 5.44
N GLY A 140 7.72 3.10 5.31
CA GLY A 140 7.70 1.66 5.52
C GLY A 140 7.20 1.29 6.91
N TRP A 141 7.84 1.85 7.94
CA TRP A 141 7.47 1.58 9.33
C TRP A 141 6.01 1.96 9.64
N LEU A 142 5.54 3.13 9.18
CA LEU A 142 4.16 3.57 9.38
C LEU A 142 3.15 2.61 8.75
N VAL A 143 3.42 2.12 7.54
CA VAL A 143 2.54 1.18 6.83
C VAL A 143 2.53 -0.19 7.50
N GLU A 144 3.68 -0.63 8.01
CA GLU A 144 3.80 -1.88 8.75
C GLU A 144 3.03 -1.81 10.07
N ARG A 145 3.24 -0.75 10.85
CA ARG A 145 2.70 -0.62 12.22
C ARG A 145 1.25 -0.17 12.29
N LEU A 146 0.76 0.61 11.33
CA LEU A 146 -0.62 1.11 11.26
C LEU A 146 -1.45 0.38 10.20
N ASP A 147 -1.43 -0.95 10.27
CA ASP A 147 -2.07 -1.86 9.32
C ASP A 147 -3.57 -1.56 9.08
N GLY A 148 -4.30 -1.16 10.12
CA GLY A 148 -5.71 -0.79 10.06
C GLY A 148 -6.01 0.58 9.43
N LYS A 149 -4.98 1.40 9.14
CA LYS A 149 -5.11 2.79 8.64
C LYS A 149 -4.24 3.12 7.42
N ARG A 150 -3.67 2.11 6.74
CA ARG A 150 -2.84 2.28 5.52
C ARG A 150 -3.44 3.18 4.45
N LEU A 151 -4.73 3.00 4.12
CA LEU A 151 -5.40 3.83 3.12
C LEU A 151 -5.63 5.27 3.59
N ALA A 152 -5.88 5.48 4.89
CA ALA A 152 -5.96 6.82 5.46
C ALA A 152 -4.59 7.52 5.41
N LEU A 153 -3.50 6.78 5.66
CA LEU A 153 -2.13 7.30 5.54
C LEU A 153 -1.85 7.75 4.11
N ALA A 154 -2.04 6.88 3.12
CA ALA A 154 -1.81 7.21 1.71
C ALA A 154 -2.70 8.37 1.20
N HIS A 155 -3.92 8.48 1.74
CA HIS A 155 -4.82 9.57 1.39
C HIS A 155 -4.34 10.92 1.90
N ASN A 156 -3.86 10.97 3.14
CA ASN A 156 -3.41 12.20 3.79
C ASN A 156 -1.96 12.57 3.46
N PHE A 157 -1.11 11.58 3.22
CA PHE A 157 0.33 11.76 3.07
C PHE A 157 0.82 11.13 1.75
N PRO A 158 1.08 11.95 0.71
CA PRO A 158 1.46 11.45 -0.60
C PRO A 158 2.70 10.56 -0.63
N PHE A 159 3.68 10.83 0.23
CA PHE A 159 4.93 10.05 0.29
C PHE A 159 4.72 8.58 0.68
N VAL A 160 3.60 8.25 1.33
CA VAL A 160 3.27 6.89 1.79
C VAL A 160 2.56 6.06 0.71
N ARG A 161 2.08 6.69 -0.37
CA ARG A 161 1.22 6.05 -1.38
C ARG A 161 1.87 4.86 -2.07
N ALA A 162 3.12 5.00 -2.49
CA ALA A 162 3.87 3.94 -3.16
C ALA A 162 4.02 2.71 -2.26
N VAL A 163 4.40 2.92 -0.99
CA VAL A 163 4.56 1.85 0.00
C VAL A 163 3.23 1.12 0.25
N VAL A 164 2.12 1.85 0.42
CA VAL A 164 0.77 1.24 0.59
C VAL A 164 0.34 0.46 -0.64
N ALA A 165 0.61 0.98 -1.83
CA ALA A 165 0.29 0.32 -3.08
C ALA A 165 1.11 -0.97 -3.27
N GLU A 166 2.41 -0.93 -2.98
CA GLU A 166 3.28 -2.11 -2.99
C GLU A 166 2.81 -3.18 -2.01
N GLU A 167 2.38 -2.79 -0.80
CA GLU A 167 1.87 -3.72 0.20
C GLU A 167 0.56 -4.40 -0.25
N ALA A 168 -0.34 -3.65 -0.89
CA ALA A 168 -1.53 -4.21 -1.52
C ALA A 168 -1.17 -5.26 -2.60
N VAL A 169 -0.12 -5.00 -3.39
CA VAL A 169 0.37 -5.93 -4.40
C VAL A 169 0.96 -7.19 -3.77
N LYS A 170 1.83 -7.06 -2.76
CA LYS A 170 2.44 -8.19 -2.05
C LYS A 170 1.38 -9.09 -1.41
N ALA A 171 0.44 -8.51 -0.68
CA ALA A 171 -0.65 -9.24 -0.04
C ALA A 171 -1.51 -10.00 -1.06
N THR A 172 -1.87 -9.35 -2.17
CA THR A 172 -2.68 -9.96 -3.23
C THR A 172 -1.91 -11.06 -3.97
N ALA A 173 -0.62 -10.84 -4.24
CA ALA A 173 0.23 -11.82 -4.89
C ALA A 173 0.41 -13.07 -4.01
N ALA A 174 0.63 -12.91 -2.71
CA ALA A 174 0.68 -14.00 -1.74
C ALA A 174 -0.66 -14.76 -1.67
N GLN A 175 -1.79 -14.05 -1.61
CA GLN A 175 -3.12 -14.67 -1.60
C GLN A 175 -3.39 -15.45 -2.90
N ASN A 176 -3.01 -14.91 -4.05
CA ASN A 176 -3.18 -15.57 -5.35
C ASN A 176 -2.23 -16.76 -5.51
N ALA A 177 -1.01 -16.70 -4.97
CA ALA A 177 -0.10 -17.84 -4.90
C ALA A 177 -0.70 -18.97 -4.06
N LEU A 178 -1.25 -18.63 -2.89
CA LEU A 178 -1.92 -19.58 -2.01
C LEU A 178 -3.12 -20.22 -2.71
N ILE A 179 -4.00 -19.43 -3.34
CA ILE A 179 -5.13 -19.94 -4.12
C ILE A 179 -4.63 -20.88 -5.22
N GLY A 180 -3.60 -20.49 -5.98
CA GLY A 180 -3.02 -21.32 -7.04
C GLY A 180 -2.39 -22.63 -6.54
N ALA A 181 -1.90 -22.65 -5.30
CA ALA A 181 -1.31 -23.82 -4.66
C ALA A 181 -2.37 -24.79 -4.09
N VAL A 182 -3.50 -24.29 -3.58
CA VAL A 182 -4.57 -25.10 -2.95
C VAL A 182 -5.73 -25.42 -3.88
N ALA A 183 -5.67 -24.91 -5.11
CA ALA A 183 -6.61 -25.12 -6.20
C ALA A 183 -6.65 -26.56 -6.71
N PHE A 184 -7.33 -27.46 -5.99
CA PHE A 184 -7.52 -28.85 -6.43
C PHE A 184 -8.69 -29.04 -7.40
N VAL A 185 -9.65 -28.10 -7.44
CA VAL A 185 -10.86 -28.17 -8.29
C VAL A 185 -10.67 -27.30 -9.54
N PRO A 186 -10.56 -27.90 -10.75
CA PRO A 186 -10.40 -27.13 -11.98
C PRO A 186 -11.53 -26.12 -12.19
N GLY A 187 -11.22 -24.83 -12.08
CA GLY A 187 -12.13 -23.73 -12.43
C GLY A 187 -12.76 -22.97 -11.27
N ALA A 188 -12.61 -23.42 -10.02
CA ALA A 188 -13.12 -22.72 -8.84
C ALA A 188 -12.22 -21.55 -8.37
N ASP A 189 -10.95 -21.59 -8.73
CA ASP A 189 -9.89 -20.71 -8.22
C ASP A 189 -9.88 -19.33 -8.91
N MET A 190 -10.38 -19.30 -10.16
CA MET A 190 -10.28 -18.14 -11.05
C MET A 190 -11.18 -16.95 -10.69
N PRO A 191 -12.44 -17.14 -10.27
CA PRO A 191 -13.29 -16.03 -9.84
C PRO A 191 -12.71 -15.30 -8.63
N LEU A 192 -12.17 -16.06 -7.67
CA LEU A 192 -11.60 -15.53 -6.45
C LEU A 192 -10.31 -14.74 -6.71
N MET A 193 -9.37 -15.28 -7.50
CA MET A 193 -8.14 -14.55 -7.88
C MET A 193 -8.44 -13.26 -8.65
N THR A 194 -9.47 -13.29 -9.49
CA THR A 194 -9.89 -12.15 -10.30
C THR A 194 -10.50 -11.04 -9.42
N LEU A 195 -11.31 -11.42 -8.44
CA LEU A 195 -11.81 -10.51 -7.40
C LEU A 195 -10.68 -9.89 -6.57
N ASN A 196 -9.69 -10.70 -6.18
CA ASN A 196 -8.54 -10.21 -5.41
C ASN A 196 -7.73 -9.18 -6.21
N GLN A 197 -7.48 -9.42 -7.50
CA GLN A 197 -6.80 -8.46 -8.38
C GLN A 197 -7.63 -7.19 -8.59
N ALA A 198 -8.95 -7.29 -8.69
CA ALA A 198 -9.84 -6.13 -8.77
C ALA A 198 -9.74 -5.27 -7.49
N LYS A 199 -9.78 -5.92 -6.32
CA LYS A 199 -9.63 -5.27 -5.02
C LYS A 199 -8.27 -4.60 -4.86
N MET A 200 -7.20 -5.24 -5.30
CA MET A 200 -5.85 -4.67 -5.32
C MET A 200 -5.79 -3.37 -6.13
N LEU A 201 -6.31 -3.38 -7.36
CA LEU A 201 -6.32 -2.19 -8.21
C LEU A 201 -7.16 -1.05 -7.62
N LEU A 202 -8.27 -1.38 -6.96
CA LEU A 202 -9.07 -0.43 -6.20
C LEU A 202 -8.31 0.18 -5.04
N GLN A 203 -7.57 -0.62 -4.27
CA GLN A 203 -6.74 -0.13 -3.16
C GLN A 203 -5.61 0.76 -3.65
N ILE A 204 -4.94 0.40 -4.76
CA ILE A 204 -3.92 1.25 -5.38
C ILE A 204 -4.54 2.58 -5.81
N ALA A 205 -5.63 2.56 -6.57
CA ALA A 205 -6.29 3.79 -7.01
C ALA A 205 -6.75 4.67 -5.82
N ALA A 206 -7.24 4.05 -4.75
CA ALA A 206 -7.63 4.73 -3.52
C ALA A 206 -6.43 5.40 -2.84
N ALA A 207 -5.28 4.72 -2.78
CA ALA A 207 -4.04 5.26 -2.24
C ALA A 207 -3.60 6.50 -3.02
N TYR A 208 -3.70 6.48 -4.36
CA TYR A 208 -3.40 7.64 -5.22
C TYR A 208 -4.53 8.69 -5.28
N GLY A 209 -5.53 8.63 -4.39
CA GLY A 209 -6.54 9.67 -4.22
C GLY A 209 -7.65 9.66 -5.28
N GLN A 210 -7.76 8.60 -6.09
CA GLN A 210 -8.81 8.52 -7.11
C GLN A 210 -10.22 8.45 -6.46
N SER A 211 -11.21 9.02 -7.15
CA SER A 211 -12.60 8.97 -6.70
C SER A 211 -13.21 7.59 -6.97
N LEU A 212 -13.54 6.88 -5.89
CA LEU A 212 -14.17 5.56 -5.94
C LEU A 212 -15.70 5.70 -6.06
N GLY A 213 -16.17 6.19 -7.20
CA GLY A 213 -17.60 6.29 -7.53
C GLY A 213 -18.19 5.01 -8.16
N THR A 214 -19.51 4.96 -8.30
CA THR A 214 -20.24 3.87 -8.97
C THR A 214 -19.84 3.70 -10.44
N GLU A 215 -19.58 4.80 -11.17
CA GLU A 215 -18.99 4.76 -12.51
C GLU A 215 -17.63 4.05 -12.53
N ARG A 216 -16.76 4.35 -11.56
CA ARG A 216 -15.42 3.72 -11.45
C ARG A 216 -15.50 2.23 -11.14
N ALA A 217 -16.47 1.81 -10.32
CA ALA A 217 -16.72 0.39 -10.06
C ALA A 217 -17.15 -0.37 -11.34
N LYS A 218 -17.94 0.27 -12.22
CA LYS A 218 -18.31 -0.30 -13.54
C LYS A 218 -17.11 -0.41 -14.48
N GLU A 219 -16.23 0.60 -14.49
CA GLU A 219 -14.99 0.61 -15.29
C GLU A 219 -14.02 -0.49 -14.86
N LEU A 220 -13.86 -0.69 -13.55
CA LEU A 220 -13.11 -1.81 -13.00
C LEU A 220 -13.75 -3.15 -13.33
N LEU A 221 -15.08 -3.26 -13.32
CA LEU A 221 -15.78 -4.45 -13.80
C LEU A 221 -15.47 -4.74 -15.28
N ALA A 222 -15.38 -3.71 -16.12
CA ALA A 222 -15.02 -3.85 -17.53
C ALA A 222 -13.55 -4.28 -17.71
N LEU A 223 -12.64 -3.73 -16.91
CA LEU A 223 -11.22 -4.11 -16.86
C LEU A 223 -11.05 -5.58 -16.44
N VAL A 224 -11.70 -5.95 -15.34
CA VAL A 224 -11.68 -7.29 -14.74
C VAL A 224 -12.39 -8.31 -15.63
N GLY A 225 -13.52 -7.93 -16.24
CA GLY A 225 -14.23 -8.74 -17.23
C GLY A 225 -13.44 -8.93 -18.52
N GLY A 226 -12.70 -7.91 -18.96
CA GLY A 226 -11.78 -7.98 -20.11
C GLY A 226 -10.57 -8.90 -19.84
N ALA A 227 -9.98 -8.81 -18.66
CA ALA A 227 -8.91 -9.71 -18.21
C ALA A 227 -9.39 -11.17 -18.07
N PHE A 228 -10.62 -11.38 -17.62
CA PHE A 228 -11.26 -12.70 -17.56
C PHE A 228 -11.47 -13.31 -18.96
N ALA A 229 -11.89 -12.49 -19.94
CA ALA A 229 -12.02 -12.92 -21.32
C ALA A 229 -10.66 -13.34 -21.92
N LEU A 230 -9.60 -12.57 -21.66
CA LEU A 230 -8.25 -12.85 -22.16
C LEU A 230 -7.63 -14.10 -21.52
N ARG A 231 -7.89 -14.37 -20.24
CA ARG A 231 -7.45 -15.60 -19.55
C ARG A 231 -8.17 -16.85 -20.02
N THR A 232 -9.42 -16.74 -20.43
CA THR A 232 -10.17 -17.86 -21.03
C THR A 232 -9.51 -18.32 -22.33
N VAL A 233 -9.04 -17.38 -23.13
CA VAL A 233 -8.27 -17.64 -24.36
C VAL A 233 -6.88 -18.22 -24.03
N ALA A 234 -6.15 -17.65 -23.07
CA ALA A 234 -4.83 -18.16 -22.68
C ALA A 234 -4.85 -19.61 -22.16
N ARG A 235 -5.95 -20.01 -21.50
CA ARG A 235 -6.16 -21.38 -21.01
C ARG A 235 -6.39 -22.39 -22.14
N GLN A 236 -6.91 -21.96 -23.29
CA GLN A 236 -7.02 -22.81 -24.48
C GLN A 236 -5.66 -23.07 -25.13
N ILE A 237 -4.67 -22.21 -24.87
CA ILE A 237 -3.31 -22.32 -25.43
C ILE A 237 -2.38 -23.12 -24.51
N LEU A 238 -2.55 -23.05 -23.18
CA LEU A 238 -1.62 -23.62 -22.19
C LEU A 238 -2.03 -25.01 -21.65
N GLY A 239 -2.64 -25.85 -22.49
CA GLY A 239 -3.08 -27.19 -22.09
C GLY A 239 -1.95 -28.10 -21.59
N PHE A 240 -2.06 -28.48 -20.30
CA PHE A 240 -1.54 -29.69 -19.64
C PHE A 240 -0.02 -29.88 -19.41
N VAL A 241 0.48 -29.47 -18.23
CA VAL A 241 1.72 -30.02 -17.64
C VAL A 241 1.36 -30.84 -16.38
N PRO A 242 1.40 -32.19 -16.43
CA PRO A 242 1.09 -33.04 -15.28
C PRO A 242 2.21 -33.04 -14.23
N GLY A 243 1.85 -33.24 -12.95
CA GLY A 243 2.78 -33.46 -11.83
C GLY A 243 3.17 -32.21 -11.01
N PHE A 244 3.49 -31.09 -11.67
CA PHE A 244 3.92 -29.82 -11.01
C PHE A 244 2.96 -28.65 -11.22
N GLY A 245 1.75 -28.92 -11.73
CA GLY A 245 0.79 -27.89 -12.13
C GLY A 245 0.39 -26.92 -11.01
N TRP A 246 0.42 -27.33 -9.74
CA TRP A 246 0.08 -26.47 -8.60
C TRP A 246 1.18 -25.42 -8.32
N ALA A 247 2.45 -25.80 -8.34
CA ALA A 247 3.58 -24.90 -8.13
C ALA A 247 3.72 -23.90 -9.28
N ILE A 248 3.53 -24.37 -10.51
CA ILE A 248 3.54 -23.52 -11.72
C ILE A 248 2.37 -22.52 -11.67
N LYS A 249 1.15 -22.96 -11.33
CA LYS A 249 -0.02 -22.07 -11.17
C LYS A 249 0.20 -21.04 -10.06
N ALA A 250 0.75 -21.44 -8.92
CA ALA A 250 1.09 -20.53 -7.83
C ALA A 250 2.10 -19.46 -8.27
N GLY A 251 3.17 -19.87 -8.98
CA GLY A 251 4.18 -18.97 -9.52
C GLY A 251 3.61 -17.96 -10.53
N PHE A 252 2.81 -18.42 -11.50
CA PHE A 252 2.15 -17.51 -12.45
C PHE A 252 1.12 -16.59 -11.78
N GLY A 253 0.39 -17.08 -10.78
CA GLY A 253 -0.52 -16.28 -9.96
C GLY A 253 0.21 -15.14 -9.25
N TYR A 254 1.36 -15.44 -8.64
CA TYR A 254 2.21 -14.46 -7.97
C TYR A 254 2.80 -13.45 -8.96
N VAL A 255 3.57 -13.92 -9.94
CA VAL A 255 4.31 -13.07 -10.90
C VAL A 255 3.35 -12.20 -11.72
N GLY A 256 2.24 -12.77 -12.20
CA GLY A 256 1.23 -12.04 -12.95
C GLY A 256 0.55 -10.95 -12.11
N THR A 257 0.36 -11.19 -10.81
CA THR A 257 -0.20 -10.19 -9.89
C THR A 257 0.80 -9.07 -9.61
N VAL A 258 2.07 -9.40 -9.38
CA VAL A 258 3.14 -8.40 -9.18
C VAL A 258 3.31 -7.52 -10.42
N ALA A 259 3.35 -8.11 -11.62
CA ALA A 259 3.48 -7.36 -12.86
C ALA A 259 2.30 -6.41 -13.08
N MET A 260 1.07 -6.88 -12.86
CA MET A 260 -0.14 -6.05 -12.94
C MET A 260 -0.13 -4.91 -11.92
N GLY A 261 0.26 -5.22 -10.68
CA GLY A 261 0.39 -4.25 -9.60
C GLY A 261 1.39 -3.15 -9.90
N ARG A 262 2.60 -3.52 -10.35
CA ARG A 262 3.66 -2.57 -10.75
C ARG A 262 3.21 -1.66 -11.89
N ALA A 263 2.57 -2.22 -12.92
CA ALA A 263 2.03 -1.42 -14.01
C ALA A 263 0.98 -0.41 -13.53
N ALA A 264 0.09 -0.82 -12.61
CA ALA A 264 -0.91 0.08 -12.03
C ALA A 264 -0.27 1.19 -11.18
N ILE A 265 0.70 0.86 -10.33
CA ILE A 265 1.46 1.83 -9.53
C ILE A 265 2.08 2.90 -10.44
N THR A 266 2.89 2.49 -11.41
CA THR A 266 3.54 3.42 -12.35
C THR A 266 2.51 4.27 -13.10
N TYR A 267 1.39 3.66 -13.53
CA TYR A 267 0.34 4.39 -14.22
C TYR A 267 -0.28 5.50 -13.36
N PHE A 268 -0.61 5.22 -12.09
CA PHE A 268 -1.19 6.22 -11.18
C PHE A 268 -0.17 7.25 -10.68
N GLU A 269 1.11 6.87 -10.53
CA GLU A 269 2.20 7.81 -10.21
C GLU A 269 2.35 8.91 -11.26
N HIS A 270 2.18 8.55 -12.55
CA HIS A 270 2.26 9.50 -13.66
C HIS A 270 0.94 10.24 -13.93
N GLY A 271 0.02 10.26 -12.96
CA GLY A 271 -1.25 11.00 -13.06
C GLY A 271 -2.33 10.30 -13.88
N GLY A 272 -2.15 9.01 -14.18
CA GLY A 272 -3.19 8.20 -14.80
C GLY A 272 -4.44 8.08 -13.93
N ASP A 273 -5.58 7.79 -14.55
CA ASP A 273 -6.86 7.59 -13.87
C ASP A 273 -7.47 6.22 -14.18
N LEU A 274 -8.43 5.79 -13.35
CA LEU A 274 -9.08 4.48 -13.55
C LEU A 274 -9.72 4.35 -14.94
N THR A 275 -10.17 5.48 -15.50
CA THR A 275 -10.76 5.60 -16.83
C THR A 275 -9.79 5.18 -17.94
N GLY A 276 -8.54 5.62 -17.87
CA GLY A 276 -7.51 5.28 -18.84
C GLY A 276 -6.98 3.86 -18.70
N VAL A 277 -6.96 3.28 -17.49
CA VAL A 277 -6.70 1.85 -17.29
C VAL A 277 -7.73 1.00 -18.03
N ALA A 278 -9.02 1.32 -17.86
CA ALA A 278 -10.11 0.61 -18.52
C ALA A 278 -10.03 0.70 -20.05
N ARG A 279 -9.77 1.90 -20.59
CA ARG A 279 -9.59 2.11 -22.04
C ARG A 279 -8.43 1.31 -22.61
N THR A 280 -7.30 1.30 -21.93
CA THR A 280 -6.09 0.57 -22.36
C THR A 280 -6.35 -0.93 -22.40
N ALA A 281 -7.09 -1.46 -21.42
CA ALA A 281 -7.44 -2.88 -21.40
C ALA A 281 -8.46 -3.27 -22.46
N VAL A 282 -9.45 -2.42 -22.75
CA VAL A 282 -10.38 -2.64 -23.88
C VAL A 282 -9.61 -2.66 -25.20
N ALA A 283 -8.72 -1.69 -25.43
CA ALA A 283 -7.89 -1.65 -26.63
C ALA A 283 -6.98 -2.90 -26.77
N ALA A 284 -6.37 -3.34 -25.67
CA ALA A 284 -5.56 -4.56 -25.66
C ALA A 284 -6.37 -5.82 -25.97
N ARG A 285 -7.58 -5.93 -25.41
CA ARG A 285 -8.53 -7.01 -25.72
C ARG A 285 -8.90 -7.01 -27.21
N ASP A 286 -9.28 -5.86 -27.75
CA ASP A 286 -9.71 -5.74 -29.14
C ASP A 286 -8.57 -6.09 -30.11
N ALA A 287 -7.34 -5.69 -29.79
CA ALA A 287 -6.16 -6.07 -30.56
C ALA A 287 -5.90 -7.59 -30.53
N ALA A 288 -6.08 -8.25 -29.37
CA ALA A 288 -5.94 -9.69 -29.23
C ALA A 288 -7.02 -10.46 -30.02
N VAL A 289 -8.28 -10.02 -29.92
CA VAL A 289 -9.39 -10.62 -30.68
C VAL A 289 -9.16 -10.49 -32.19
N LYS A 290 -8.66 -9.33 -32.65
CA LYS A 290 -8.32 -9.11 -34.06
C LYS A 290 -7.19 -10.03 -34.54
N ARG A 291 -6.20 -10.31 -33.70
CA ARG A 291 -5.10 -11.26 -34.00
C ARG A 291 -5.60 -12.70 -34.10
N LEU A 292 -6.48 -13.13 -33.19
CA LEU A 292 -7.08 -14.48 -33.23
C LEU A 292 -7.93 -14.67 -34.49
N LYS A 293 -8.79 -13.70 -34.82
CA LYS A 293 -9.60 -13.77 -36.05
C LYS A 293 -8.76 -13.79 -37.33
N ARG A 294 -7.58 -13.17 -37.33
CA ARG A 294 -6.63 -13.25 -38.45
C ARG A 294 -5.92 -14.60 -38.55
N ALA A 295 -5.71 -15.28 -37.41
CA ALA A 295 -5.14 -16.62 -37.39
C ALA A 295 -6.16 -17.66 -37.87
N ASP A 296 -7.43 -17.54 -37.49
CA ASP A 296 -8.51 -18.42 -37.94
C ASP A 296 -8.91 -18.21 -39.41
N ALA A 297 -8.75 -17.00 -39.96
CA ALA A 297 -9.03 -16.70 -41.36
C ALA A 297 -7.89 -17.09 -42.33
N GLY A 298 -6.78 -17.61 -41.80
CA GLY A 298 -5.62 -18.08 -42.57
C GLY A 298 -5.40 -19.59 -42.53
N ALA A 299 -6.32 -20.35 -41.92
CA ALA A 299 -6.40 -21.81 -41.92
C ALA A 299 -7.54 -22.27 -42.83
#